data_AF-G9A0A4-F1
#
_entry.id   AF-G9A0A4-F1
#
_cell.length_a   1.000
_cell.length_b   1.000
_cell.length_c   1.000
_cell.angle_alpha   90.00
_cell.angle_beta   90.00
_cell.angle_gamma   90.00
#
_symmetry.space_group_name_H-M   'P 1'
#
loop_
_entity.id
_entity.type
_entity.pdbx_description
1 polymer ?
#
loop_
_entity_poly.entity_id
_entity_poly.type
_entity_poly.pdbx_seq_one_letter_code
_entity_poly.pdbx_strand_id
1 'polypeptide(L)'
;MRGNGTIFAASTVHLDHITTALSCLTPFGTKEEIVIFIDADGLSFVRELNHVMRIQLFLSRELFMSYTYEGPTDEQTKVCVKINHLLDSFSVANRNIDDVVECTMSYDGYGSPFLLIFEDSTISERAEYSTYVTHGIDEKGLELDRDKVKFECIIKGDVLYAAMCDLKETGCKECYLYVKSDEDGDHTFAIVSRSGLGLSKIKLPSTKSILEKLEVYGTDYETLVHGKPVVANFDFNLFDKIRMSVRIASKVLFRMDSYGNLSVNILSQTGDVIVTDTRAMANRSRSFGNRQVQLPRDYPGIVVEVNLIEKDHYDEASARELESLMETNELGEPKRTSRKRPREDVDIRQPTSDSDMASHVDMQESNGKNKSPSSTNELPLFFNRKTNCIPHIM
;
A
#
# COMPACT_ATOMS: atom_id res chain seq x y z
N MET A 1 -13.42 17.58 -41.91
CA MET A 1 -14.35 16.82 -41.06
C MET A 1 -13.68 15.50 -40.74
N ARG A 2 -12.93 15.41 -39.64
CA ARG A 2 -12.44 14.12 -39.13
C ARG A 2 -13.65 13.44 -38.49
N GLY A 3 -13.94 12.19 -38.86
CA GLY A 3 -15.06 11.44 -38.30
C GLY A 3 -14.96 11.39 -36.78
N ASN A 4 -16.11 11.44 -36.11
CA ASN A 4 -16.25 11.14 -34.69
C ASN A 4 -15.80 9.69 -34.46
N GLY A 5 -14.50 9.50 -34.25
CA GLY A 5 -13.92 8.22 -33.87
C GLY A 5 -13.87 8.15 -32.35
N THR A 6 -14.29 7.02 -31.80
CA THR A 6 -14.17 6.72 -30.39
C THR A 6 -12.71 6.78 -29.96
N ILE A 7 -12.40 7.70 -29.02
CA ILE A 7 -11.02 7.92 -28.54
C ILE A 7 -10.59 6.81 -27.60
N PHE A 8 -11.54 6.24 -26.87
CA PHE A 8 -11.30 5.17 -25.91
C PHE A 8 -12.42 4.13 -25.99
N ALA A 9 -12.05 2.86 -26.06
CA ALA A 9 -12.95 1.74 -25.87
C ALA A 9 -12.23 0.58 -25.19
N ALA A 10 -12.82 -0.01 -24.16
CA ALA A 10 -12.30 -1.22 -23.52
C ALA A 10 -13.41 -2.15 -23.05
N SER A 11 -13.23 -3.45 -23.24
CA SER A 11 -14.22 -4.48 -22.88
C SER A 11 -13.66 -5.48 -21.88
N THR A 12 -14.45 -5.89 -20.89
CA THR A 12 -14.05 -6.84 -19.85
C THR A 12 -15.25 -7.64 -19.32
N VAL A 13 -14.99 -8.84 -18.82
CA VAL A 13 -15.96 -9.69 -18.09
C VAL A 13 -15.70 -9.70 -16.59
N HIS A 14 -14.66 -9.00 -16.11
CA HIS A 14 -14.23 -9.01 -14.71
C HIS A 14 -14.97 -7.98 -13.84
N LEU A 15 -16.31 -7.95 -13.95
CA LEU A 15 -17.15 -6.94 -13.31
C LEU A 15 -17.06 -6.95 -11.78
N ASP A 16 -16.99 -8.13 -11.17
CA ASP A 16 -16.82 -8.29 -9.71
C ASP A 16 -15.57 -7.55 -9.19
N HIS A 17 -14.45 -7.74 -9.88
CA HIS A 17 -13.18 -7.14 -9.48
C HIS A 17 -13.21 -5.61 -9.65
N ILE A 18 -13.74 -5.11 -10.77
CA ILE A 18 -13.90 -3.67 -11.01
C ILE A 18 -14.84 -3.04 -10.00
N THR A 19 -15.98 -3.68 -9.72
CA THR A 19 -16.98 -3.18 -8.75
C THR A 19 -16.37 -3.12 -7.35
N THR A 20 -15.66 -4.18 -6.95
CA THR A 20 -14.97 -4.25 -5.65
C THR A 20 -13.90 -3.16 -5.54
N ALA A 21 -13.13 -2.94 -6.60
CA ALA A 21 -12.09 -1.92 -6.64
C ALA A 21 -12.65 -0.50 -6.63
N LEU A 22 -13.67 -0.19 -7.45
CA LEU A 22 -14.36 1.11 -7.44
C LEU A 22 -15.00 1.40 -6.09
N SER A 23 -15.54 0.37 -5.41
CA SER A 23 -16.12 0.52 -4.06
C SER A 23 -15.12 1.08 -3.04
N CYS A 24 -13.82 0.85 -3.23
CA CYS A 24 -12.76 1.39 -2.37
C CYS A 24 -12.65 2.92 -2.43
N LEU A 25 -13.12 3.55 -3.51
CA LEU A 25 -13.08 5.00 -3.70
C LEU A 25 -14.22 5.69 -2.95
N THR A 26 -15.29 4.96 -2.58
CA THR A 26 -16.50 5.54 -1.96
C THR A 26 -16.25 6.34 -0.68
N PRO A 27 -15.34 5.95 0.25
CA PRO A 27 -15.13 6.70 1.49
C PRO A 27 -14.42 8.06 1.29
N PHE A 28 -13.86 8.32 0.12
CA PHE A 28 -13.00 9.48 -0.16
C PHE A 28 -13.80 10.62 -0.79
N GLY A 29 -14.06 11.70 -0.07
CA GLY A 29 -14.74 12.87 -0.63
C GLY A 29 -16.26 12.89 -0.39
N THR A 30 -16.79 14.08 -0.12
CA THR A 30 -18.23 14.36 -0.05
C THR A 30 -18.84 14.62 -1.42
N LYS A 31 -18.02 15.04 -2.38
CA LYS A 31 -18.42 15.25 -3.78
C LYS A 31 -18.52 13.90 -4.48
N GLU A 32 -19.60 13.65 -5.20
CA GLU A 32 -19.81 12.41 -5.95
C GLU A 32 -18.92 12.31 -7.20
N GLU A 33 -18.17 13.35 -7.53
CA GLU A 33 -17.33 13.43 -8.72
C GLU A 33 -16.07 12.57 -8.57
N ILE A 34 -15.67 11.94 -9.68
CA ILE A 34 -14.44 11.20 -9.83
C ILE A 34 -13.79 11.57 -11.16
N VAL A 35 -12.46 11.71 -11.15
CA VAL A 35 -11.69 11.92 -12.37
C VAL A 35 -11.12 10.59 -12.82
N ILE A 36 -11.34 10.27 -14.08
CA ILE A 36 -10.80 9.11 -14.79
C ILE A 36 -9.73 9.62 -15.74
N PHE A 37 -8.52 9.12 -15.59
CA PHE A 37 -7.44 9.27 -16.54
C PHE A 37 -7.37 8.04 -17.43
N ILE A 38 -7.28 8.25 -18.73
CA ILE A 38 -7.27 7.21 -19.76
C ILE A 38 -5.99 7.40 -20.58
N ASP A 39 -5.20 6.35 -20.69
CA ASP A 39 -3.94 6.33 -21.43
C ASP A 39 -3.68 4.97 -22.09
N ALA A 40 -2.49 4.75 -22.66
CA ALA A 40 -2.16 3.49 -23.32
C ALA A 40 -1.96 2.29 -22.37
N ASP A 41 -1.77 2.56 -21.08
CA ASP A 41 -1.44 1.58 -20.05
C ASP A 41 -2.69 1.14 -19.25
N GLY A 42 -3.73 1.98 -19.16
CA GLY A 42 -4.97 1.60 -18.49
C GLY A 42 -5.90 2.76 -18.13
N LEU A 43 -6.66 2.56 -17.04
CA LEU A 43 -7.58 3.56 -16.48
C LEU A 43 -7.16 3.88 -15.04
N SER A 44 -6.98 5.17 -14.72
CA SER A 44 -6.80 5.62 -13.33
C SER A 44 -8.01 6.40 -12.85
N PHE A 45 -8.65 5.91 -11.79
CA PHE A 45 -9.76 6.57 -11.10
C PHE A 45 -9.22 7.28 -9.86
N VAL A 46 -9.40 8.59 -9.79
CA VAL A 46 -8.80 9.42 -8.74
C VAL A 46 -9.86 10.23 -8.01
N ARG A 47 -9.83 10.16 -6.69
CA ARG A 47 -10.60 11.05 -5.80
C ARG A 47 -9.65 11.70 -4.81
N GLU A 48 -9.95 12.95 -4.48
CA GLU A 48 -9.18 13.75 -3.55
C GLU A 48 -10.11 14.35 -2.50
N LEU A 49 -9.59 14.53 -1.29
CA LEU A 49 -10.29 15.11 -0.16
C LEU A 49 -9.46 16.27 0.42
N ASN A 50 -9.91 17.49 0.12
CA ASN A 50 -9.41 18.75 0.68
C ASN A 50 -7.88 18.92 0.58
N HIS A 51 -7.22 18.38 -0.43
CA HIS A 51 -5.76 18.36 -0.58
C HIS A 51 -4.97 17.67 0.55
N VAL A 52 -5.65 16.97 1.48
CA VAL A 52 -5.01 16.25 2.60
C VAL A 52 -4.91 14.76 2.31
N MET A 53 -5.79 14.23 1.45
CA MET A 53 -5.83 12.81 1.13
C MET A 53 -6.23 12.59 -0.32
N ARG A 54 -5.56 11.66 -1.00
CA ARG A 54 -5.85 11.26 -2.38
C ARG A 54 -5.86 9.74 -2.48
N ILE A 55 -6.83 9.19 -3.19
CA ILE A 55 -6.85 7.78 -3.59
C ILE A 55 -6.79 7.70 -5.10
N GLN A 56 -5.95 6.80 -5.60
CA GLN A 56 -5.85 6.43 -7.00
C GLN A 56 -6.04 4.92 -7.13
N LEU A 57 -7.06 4.54 -7.90
CA LEU A 57 -7.27 3.17 -8.35
C LEU A 57 -6.82 3.08 -9.81
N PHE A 58 -5.83 2.25 -10.10
CA PHE A 58 -5.39 1.94 -11.45
C PHE A 58 -5.89 0.56 -11.88
N LEU A 59 -6.50 0.51 -13.06
CA LEU A 59 -6.88 -0.70 -13.78
C LEU A 59 -6.00 -0.82 -15.03
N SER A 60 -5.08 -1.77 -15.03
CA SER A 60 -4.21 -2.05 -16.16
C SER A 60 -5.02 -2.50 -17.39
N ARG A 61 -4.56 -2.14 -18.58
CA ARG A 61 -5.07 -2.64 -19.87
C ARG A 61 -5.16 -4.17 -19.94
N GLU A 62 -4.34 -4.88 -19.17
CA GLU A 62 -4.30 -6.35 -19.15
C GLU A 62 -5.56 -6.97 -18.49
N LEU A 63 -6.35 -6.17 -17.77
CA LEU A 63 -7.65 -6.58 -17.20
C LEU A 63 -8.78 -6.60 -18.24
N PHE A 64 -8.51 -6.11 -19.44
CA PHE A 64 -9.51 -5.96 -20.50
C PHE A 64 -9.23 -6.96 -21.62
N MET A 65 -10.30 -7.57 -22.13
CA MET A 65 -10.25 -8.43 -23.31
C MET A 65 -9.93 -7.63 -24.56
N SER A 66 -10.38 -6.38 -24.61
CA SER A 66 -10.06 -5.40 -25.64
C SER A 66 -9.73 -4.07 -24.96
N TYR A 67 -8.71 -3.37 -25.48
CA TYR A 67 -8.36 -2.03 -25.00
C TYR A 67 -7.80 -1.22 -26.17
N THR A 68 -8.54 -0.18 -26.55
CA THR A 68 -8.20 0.74 -27.64
C THR A 68 -8.18 2.16 -27.09
N TYR A 69 -7.07 2.85 -27.33
CA TYR A 69 -6.91 4.24 -26.97
C TYR A 69 -6.22 4.98 -28.13
N GLU A 70 -6.93 5.94 -28.71
CA GLU A 70 -6.50 6.80 -29.81
C GLU A 70 -6.36 8.26 -29.38
N GLY A 71 -6.03 8.48 -28.10
CA GLY A 71 -5.79 9.82 -27.57
C GLY A 71 -4.46 10.44 -28.03
N PRO A 72 -4.24 11.73 -27.70
CA PRO A 72 -2.99 12.42 -28.01
C PRO A 72 -1.78 11.71 -27.38
N THR A 73 -0.71 11.53 -28.16
CA THR A 73 0.45 10.69 -27.82
C THR A 73 1.19 11.09 -26.54
N ASP A 74 1.07 12.34 -26.11
CA ASP A 74 1.80 12.91 -24.97
C ASP A 74 0.90 13.35 -23.80
N GLU A 75 -0.43 13.16 -23.91
CA GLU A 75 -1.37 13.60 -22.88
C GLU A 75 -2.42 12.53 -22.58
N GLN A 76 -2.61 12.25 -21.29
CA GLN A 76 -3.71 11.43 -20.80
C GLN A 76 -5.07 12.13 -21.03
N THR A 77 -6.07 11.37 -21.47
CA THR A 77 -7.44 11.88 -21.57
C THR A 77 -8.09 11.89 -20.19
N LYS A 78 -8.68 13.03 -19.82
CA LYS A 78 -9.35 13.21 -18.52
C LYS A 78 -10.85 13.24 -18.70
N VAL A 79 -11.57 12.45 -17.91
CA VAL A 79 -13.03 12.39 -17.90
C VAL A 79 -13.50 12.55 -16.46
N CYS A 80 -14.42 13.47 -16.19
CA CYS A 80 -15.05 13.58 -14.88
C CYS A 80 -16.47 13.05 -14.94
N VAL A 81 -16.82 12.13 -14.06
CA VAL A 81 -18.18 11.56 -13.94
C VAL A 81 -18.57 11.45 -12.47
N LYS A 82 -19.82 11.08 -12.19
CA LYS A 82 -20.25 10.75 -10.83
C LYS A 82 -19.97 9.28 -10.53
N ILE A 83 -19.26 9.00 -9.44
CA ILE A 83 -18.90 7.63 -9.04
C ILE A 83 -20.13 6.76 -8.77
N ASN A 84 -21.17 7.31 -8.13
CA ASN A 84 -22.38 6.57 -7.79
C ASN A 84 -23.06 6.04 -9.06
N HIS A 85 -23.06 6.82 -10.13
CA HIS A 85 -23.63 6.40 -11.40
C HIS A 85 -22.92 5.17 -11.99
N LEU A 86 -21.57 5.14 -11.90
CA LEU A 86 -20.79 3.97 -12.34
C LEU A 86 -21.11 2.76 -11.45
N LEU A 87 -21.02 2.94 -10.13
CA LEU A 87 -21.24 1.87 -9.16
C LEU A 87 -22.63 1.25 -9.26
N ASP A 88 -23.66 2.07 -9.46
CA ASP A 88 -25.04 1.61 -9.59
C ASP A 88 -25.17 0.69 -10.81
N SER A 89 -24.63 1.07 -11.97
CA SER A 89 -24.75 0.23 -13.18
C SER A 89 -23.91 -1.02 -13.13
N PHE A 90 -22.68 -0.95 -12.61
CA PHE A 90 -21.90 -2.17 -12.36
C PHE A 90 -22.63 -3.10 -11.39
N SER A 91 -23.24 -2.56 -10.33
CA SER A 91 -23.98 -3.35 -9.36
C SER A 91 -25.29 -3.93 -9.89
N VAL A 92 -25.94 -3.29 -10.87
CA VAL A 92 -27.14 -3.83 -11.53
C VAL A 92 -26.75 -4.96 -12.47
N ALA A 93 -25.74 -4.74 -13.32
CA ALA A 93 -25.23 -5.73 -14.26
C ALA A 93 -24.72 -7.00 -13.54
N ASN A 94 -24.08 -6.83 -12.39
CA ASN A 94 -23.48 -7.92 -11.64
C ASN A 94 -24.47 -8.78 -10.81
N ARG A 95 -25.79 -8.55 -10.93
CA ARG A 95 -26.81 -9.35 -10.19
C ARG A 95 -27.15 -10.68 -10.87
N ASN A 96 -26.86 -10.82 -12.16
CA ASN A 96 -27.08 -12.06 -12.90
C ASN A 96 -25.88 -12.99 -12.72
N ILE A 97 -25.90 -13.80 -11.65
CA ILE A 97 -24.81 -14.73 -11.31
C ILE A 97 -24.70 -15.89 -12.31
N ASP A 98 -25.80 -16.21 -13.01
CA ASP A 98 -25.88 -17.37 -13.89
C ASP A 98 -25.31 -17.11 -15.30
N ASP A 99 -25.14 -15.84 -15.71
CA ASP A 99 -24.66 -15.44 -17.03
C ASP A 99 -23.39 -14.57 -16.93
N VAL A 100 -22.42 -14.81 -17.80
CA VAL A 100 -21.23 -13.96 -17.92
C VAL A 100 -21.63 -12.68 -18.64
N VAL A 101 -21.55 -11.55 -17.94
CA VAL A 101 -21.84 -10.23 -18.49
C VAL A 101 -20.55 -9.57 -18.98
N GLU A 102 -20.50 -9.22 -20.26
CA GLU A 102 -19.45 -8.40 -20.83
C GLU A 102 -19.78 -6.92 -20.64
N CYS A 103 -18.83 -6.12 -20.17
CA CYS A 103 -18.95 -4.67 -20.07
C CYS A 103 -17.97 -3.99 -21.01
N THR A 104 -18.50 -3.14 -21.88
CA THR A 104 -17.73 -2.24 -22.74
C THR A 104 -17.85 -0.81 -22.24
N MET A 105 -16.70 -0.20 -21.92
CA MET A 105 -16.56 1.21 -21.57
C MET A 105 -16.08 1.98 -22.78
N SER A 106 -16.65 3.15 -23.07
CA SER A 106 -16.17 3.98 -24.19
C SER A 106 -16.33 5.48 -23.97
N TYR A 107 -15.50 6.25 -24.67
CA TYR A 107 -15.51 7.70 -24.63
C TYR A 107 -15.04 8.31 -25.95
N ASP A 108 -15.86 9.18 -26.53
CA ASP A 108 -15.61 9.83 -27.83
C ASP A 108 -14.86 11.18 -27.71
N GLY A 109 -14.48 11.59 -26.49
CA GLY A 109 -13.75 12.82 -26.24
C GLY A 109 -14.57 13.97 -25.68
N TYR A 110 -13.94 15.13 -25.54
CA TYR A 110 -14.47 16.28 -24.82
C TYR A 110 -15.91 16.64 -25.23
N GLY A 111 -16.80 16.75 -24.23
CA GLY A 111 -18.21 17.07 -24.42
C GLY A 111 -19.12 15.88 -24.76
N SER A 112 -18.56 14.70 -25.02
CA SER A 112 -19.32 13.46 -25.22
C SER A 112 -19.63 12.79 -23.87
N PRO A 113 -20.67 11.93 -23.77
CA PRO A 113 -20.89 11.15 -22.56
C PRO A 113 -19.84 10.05 -22.39
N PHE A 114 -19.62 9.62 -21.15
CA PHE A 114 -18.94 8.35 -20.86
C PHE A 114 -19.96 7.22 -20.95
N LEU A 115 -19.69 6.22 -21.77
CA LEU A 115 -20.64 5.17 -22.11
C LEU A 115 -20.25 3.84 -21.47
N LEU A 116 -21.22 3.18 -20.85
CA LEU A 116 -21.13 1.78 -20.43
C LEU A 116 -22.17 0.97 -21.22
N ILE A 117 -21.75 -0.14 -21.80
CA ILE A 117 -22.62 -1.13 -22.42
C ILE A 117 -22.40 -2.45 -21.70
N PHE A 118 -23.46 -3.08 -21.21
CA PHE A 118 -23.44 -4.38 -20.57
C PHE A 118 -24.19 -5.37 -21.46
N GLU A 119 -23.57 -6.48 -21.82
CA GLU A 119 -24.15 -7.47 -22.72
C GLU A 119 -24.05 -8.86 -22.10
N ASP A 120 -25.19 -9.55 -22.02
CA ASP A 120 -25.27 -10.97 -21.69
C ASP A 120 -25.83 -11.78 -22.88
N SER A 121 -26.20 -13.03 -22.65
CA SER A 121 -26.70 -13.91 -23.71
C SER A 121 -28.05 -13.49 -24.30
N THR A 122 -28.78 -12.60 -23.62
CA THR A 122 -30.18 -12.25 -23.88
C THR A 122 -30.46 -10.74 -23.95
N ILE A 123 -29.74 -9.93 -23.19
CA ILE A 123 -30.01 -8.52 -22.94
C ILE A 123 -28.73 -7.71 -23.20
N SER A 124 -28.90 -6.55 -23.83
CA SER A 124 -27.88 -5.50 -23.94
C SER A 124 -28.43 -4.23 -23.31
N GLU A 125 -27.74 -3.72 -22.30
CA GLU A 125 -28.07 -2.49 -21.58
C GLU A 125 -27.02 -1.42 -21.88
N ARG A 126 -27.47 -0.21 -22.18
CA ARG A 126 -26.62 0.93 -22.53
C ARG A 126 -26.89 2.09 -21.57
N ALA A 127 -25.86 2.49 -20.83
CA ALA A 127 -25.90 3.61 -19.90
C ALA A 127 -24.98 4.75 -20.38
N GLU A 128 -25.54 5.95 -20.51
CA GLU A 128 -24.82 7.16 -20.92
C GLU A 128 -24.70 8.14 -19.75
N TYR A 129 -23.47 8.50 -19.38
CA TYR A 129 -23.21 9.43 -18.30
C TYR A 129 -22.66 10.75 -18.78
N SER A 130 -23.32 11.83 -18.36
CA SER A 130 -22.81 13.18 -18.56
C SER A 130 -21.42 13.33 -17.96
N THR A 131 -20.52 13.93 -18.73
CA THR A 131 -19.18 14.29 -18.27
C THR A 131 -19.12 15.73 -17.80
N TYR A 132 -18.36 15.98 -16.74
CA TYR A 132 -18.21 17.30 -16.14
C TYR A 132 -16.85 17.92 -16.46
N VAL A 133 -16.77 19.25 -16.37
CA VAL A 133 -15.50 19.95 -16.51
C VAL A 133 -14.61 19.62 -15.31
N THR A 134 -13.41 19.11 -15.57
CA THR A 134 -12.44 18.83 -14.50
C THR A 134 -11.91 20.14 -13.93
N HIS A 135 -12.22 20.43 -12.68
CA HIS A 135 -11.35 21.30 -11.89
C HIS A 135 -10.10 20.46 -11.58
N GLY A 136 -8.92 20.89 -12.02
CA GLY A 136 -7.70 20.09 -11.92
C GLY A 136 -7.52 19.52 -10.50
N ILE A 137 -7.21 18.23 -10.42
CA ILE A 137 -6.71 17.61 -9.18
C ILE A 137 -5.34 18.24 -8.94
N ASP A 138 -5.18 18.94 -7.83
CA ASP A 138 -3.89 19.53 -7.48
C ASP A 138 -3.05 18.45 -6.82
N GLU A 139 -2.14 17.87 -7.60
CA GLU A 139 -1.25 16.81 -7.11
C GLU A 139 -0.15 17.35 -6.18
N LYS A 140 -0.03 18.68 -6.06
CA LYS A 140 1.03 19.31 -5.28
C LYS A 140 0.82 19.07 -3.79
N GLY A 141 1.84 18.48 -3.17
CA GLY A 141 1.96 18.35 -1.72
C GLY A 141 1.57 16.98 -1.16
N LEU A 142 1.04 16.06 -1.96
CA LEU A 142 0.72 14.68 -1.55
C LEU A 142 1.70 13.63 -2.11
N GLU A 143 2.78 14.08 -2.76
CA GLU A 143 3.78 13.20 -3.34
C GLU A 143 4.80 12.77 -2.28
N LEU A 144 5.01 11.46 -2.17
CA LEU A 144 6.03 10.88 -1.31
C LEU A 144 7.43 11.25 -1.82
N ASP A 145 8.24 11.89 -0.97
CA ASP A 145 9.67 12.05 -1.24
C ASP A 145 10.40 10.72 -0.97
N ARG A 146 10.72 10.02 -2.06
CA ARG A 146 11.36 8.70 -2.05
C ARG A 146 12.77 8.73 -1.49
N ASP A 147 13.45 9.86 -1.60
CA ASP A 147 14.83 10.00 -1.12
C ASP A 147 14.88 10.33 0.39
N LYS A 148 13.71 10.51 1.02
CA LYS A 148 13.58 10.90 2.44
C LYS A 148 12.55 10.06 3.20
N VAL A 149 12.37 8.81 2.81
CA VAL A 149 11.48 7.89 3.54
C VAL A 149 12.04 7.64 4.94
N LYS A 150 11.23 7.89 5.97
CA LYS A 150 11.51 7.62 7.39
C LYS A 150 11.28 6.16 7.77
N PHE A 151 10.25 5.54 7.20
CA PHE A 151 9.99 4.12 7.43
C PHE A 151 9.25 3.46 6.26
N GLU A 152 9.46 2.15 6.14
CA GLU A 152 8.71 1.27 5.25
C GLU A 152 8.18 0.05 6.04
N CYS A 153 6.90 -0.27 5.86
CA CYS A 153 6.25 -1.38 6.53
C CYS A 153 5.40 -2.18 5.54
N ILE A 154 5.55 -3.50 5.49
CA ILE A 154 4.66 -4.41 4.77
C ILE A 154 3.95 -5.29 5.79
N ILE A 155 2.62 -5.20 5.82
CA ILE A 155 1.76 -5.94 6.74
C ILE A 155 0.64 -6.67 6.01
N LYS A 156 0.22 -7.83 6.54
CA LYS A 156 -0.92 -8.59 6.06
C LYS A 156 -2.23 -7.81 6.23
N GLY A 157 -3.04 -7.77 5.16
CA GLY A 157 -4.22 -6.90 5.09
C GLY A 157 -5.34 -7.26 6.07
N ASP A 158 -5.62 -8.54 6.29
CA ASP A 158 -6.66 -9.01 7.21
C ASP A 158 -6.39 -8.61 8.68
N VAL A 159 -5.13 -8.73 9.11
CA VAL A 159 -4.70 -8.32 10.46
C VAL A 159 -4.84 -6.81 10.64
N LEU A 160 -4.42 -6.02 9.65
CA LEU A 160 -4.58 -4.57 9.69
C LEU A 160 -6.06 -4.17 9.66
N TYR A 161 -6.89 -4.83 8.84
CA TYR A 161 -8.32 -4.57 8.75
C TYR A 161 -9.01 -4.77 10.11
N ALA A 162 -8.72 -5.87 10.80
CA ALA A 162 -9.25 -6.16 12.13
C ALA A 162 -8.87 -5.05 13.12
N ALA A 163 -7.59 -4.67 13.16
CA ALA A 163 -7.13 -3.59 14.04
C ALA A 163 -7.83 -2.26 13.72
N MET A 164 -8.06 -1.93 12.45
CA MET A 164 -8.79 -0.71 12.08
C MET A 164 -10.28 -0.75 12.48
N CYS A 165 -10.92 -1.91 12.43
CA CYS A 165 -12.28 -2.09 12.94
C CYS A 165 -12.34 -1.83 14.45
N ASP A 166 -11.40 -2.38 15.23
CA ASP A 166 -11.33 -2.17 16.68
C ASP A 166 -11.14 -0.68 17.04
N LEU A 167 -10.30 0.04 16.29
CA LEU A 167 -10.12 1.49 16.47
C LEU A 167 -11.41 2.28 16.20
N LYS A 168 -12.18 1.85 15.20
CA LYS A 168 -13.46 2.47 14.88
C LYS A 168 -14.51 2.23 15.97
N GLU A 169 -14.59 1.00 16.48
CA GLU A 169 -15.52 0.62 17.54
C GLU A 169 -15.22 1.34 18.86
N THR A 170 -13.94 1.59 19.14
CA THR A 170 -13.49 2.32 20.34
C THR A 170 -13.67 3.84 20.25
N GLY A 171 -14.19 4.37 19.14
CA GLY A 171 -14.43 5.80 18.95
C GLY A 171 -13.14 6.62 18.87
N CYS A 172 -12.09 6.05 18.28
CA CYS A 172 -10.81 6.71 18.03
C CYS A 172 -11.01 8.04 17.30
N LYS A 173 -10.35 9.11 17.77
CA LYS A 173 -10.36 10.43 17.13
C LYS A 173 -9.03 10.74 16.46
N GLU A 174 -7.94 10.42 17.15
CA GLU A 174 -6.58 10.57 16.62
C GLU A 174 -5.88 9.22 16.67
N CYS A 175 -5.13 8.92 15.61
CA CYS A 175 -4.48 7.65 15.40
C CYS A 175 -2.98 7.89 15.20
N TYR A 176 -2.16 7.19 15.99
CA TYR A 176 -0.71 7.22 15.85
C TYR A 176 -0.20 5.89 15.30
N LEU A 177 0.60 5.94 14.25
CA LEU A 177 1.42 4.81 13.84
C LEU A 177 2.73 4.86 14.60
N TYR A 178 2.95 3.88 15.48
CA TYR A 178 4.21 3.71 16.20
C TYR A 178 5.03 2.62 15.53
N VAL A 179 6.19 2.99 14.99
CA VAL A 179 7.05 2.11 14.22
C VAL A 179 8.43 2.11 14.85
N LYS A 180 8.92 0.95 15.29
CA LYS A 180 10.28 0.78 15.80
C LYS A 180 10.90 -0.47 15.19
N SER A 181 12.04 -0.29 14.53
CA SER A 181 12.88 -1.40 14.12
C SER A 181 13.92 -1.71 15.21
N ASP A 182 14.31 -2.98 15.37
CA ASP A 182 15.30 -3.41 16.36
C ASP A 182 16.28 -4.39 15.70
N GLU A 183 17.53 -4.42 16.17
CA GLU A 183 18.61 -5.25 15.59
C GLU A 183 18.36 -6.74 15.83
N ASP A 184 17.74 -7.07 16.96
CA ASP A 184 17.40 -8.43 17.36
C ASP A 184 16.19 -9.00 16.58
N GLY A 185 15.57 -8.20 15.70
CA GLY A 185 14.38 -8.57 14.94
C GLY A 185 13.06 -8.43 15.70
N ASP A 186 13.06 -7.93 16.95
CA ASP A 186 11.84 -7.58 17.71
C ASP A 186 11.23 -6.25 17.23
N HIS A 187 10.88 -6.24 15.95
CA HIS A 187 10.19 -5.14 15.30
C HIS A 187 8.85 -4.85 15.98
N THR A 188 8.56 -3.58 16.21
CA THR A 188 7.28 -3.15 16.78
C THR A 188 6.57 -2.24 15.81
N PHE A 189 5.44 -2.71 15.28
CA PHE A 189 4.46 -1.89 14.61
C PHE A 189 3.18 -1.89 15.44
N ALA A 190 2.75 -0.72 15.89
CA ALA A 190 1.56 -0.56 16.72
C ALA A 190 0.72 0.62 16.23
N ILE A 191 -0.59 0.49 16.40
CA ILE A 191 -1.53 1.59 16.19
C ILE A 191 -2.03 2.04 17.55
N VAL A 192 -1.81 3.31 17.87
CA VAL A 192 -2.26 3.91 19.12
C VAL A 192 -3.47 4.79 18.83
N SER A 193 -4.57 4.58 19.55
CA SER A 193 -5.76 5.42 19.48
C SER A 193 -5.76 6.41 20.64
N ARG A 194 -6.12 7.66 20.35
CA ARG A 194 -6.55 8.64 21.34
C ARG A 194 -8.04 8.88 21.20
N SER A 195 -8.78 8.60 22.27
CA SER A 195 -10.21 8.87 22.38
C SER A 195 -10.50 9.75 23.60
N GLY A 196 -11.76 10.07 23.86
CA GLY A 196 -12.15 10.83 25.05
C GLY A 196 -11.88 10.10 26.38
N LEU A 197 -11.64 8.78 26.34
CA LEU A 197 -11.35 7.95 27.51
C LEU A 197 -9.85 7.83 27.81
N GLY A 198 -8.98 8.31 26.90
CA GLY A 198 -7.53 8.22 27.02
C GLY A 198 -6.87 7.54 25.81
N LEU A 199 -5.65 7.05 26.03
CA LEU A 199 -4.88 6.32 25.03
C LEU A 199 -5.10 4.80 25.14
N SER A 200 -5.15 4.14 24.00
CA SER A 200 -5.11 2.68 23.88
C SER A 200 -4.16 2.29 22.75
N LYS A 201 -3.55 1.09 22.80
CA LYS A 201 -2.63 0.61 21.78
C LYS A 201 -3.03 -0.77 21.28
N ILE A 202 -2.84 -1.01 19.99
CA ILE A 202 -2.92 -2.32 19.34
C ILE A 202 -1.52 -2.61 18.80
N LYS A 203 -0.78 -3.52 19.43
CA LYS A 203 0.52 -3.99 18.90
C LYS A 203 0.25 -5.08 17.87
N LEU A 204 0.65 -4.85 16.63
CA LEU A 204 0.47 -5.82 15.57
C LEU A 204 1.54 -6.93 15.71
N PRO A 205 1.21 -8.20 15.42
CA PRO A 205 2.15 -9.30 15.53
C PRO A 205 3.40 -9.07 14.67
N SER A 206 4.59 -9.25 15.25
CA SER A 206 5.87 -9.09 14.57
C SER A 206 6.35 -10.34 13.83
N THR A 207 5.53 -11.40 13.78
CA THR A 207 5.84 -12.61 13.03
C THR A 207 5.96 -12.29 11.54
N LYS A 208 7.00 -12.82 10.89
CA LYS A 208 7.30 -12.53 9.46
C LYS A 208 6.16 -12.86 8.48
N SER A 209 5.23 -13.74 8.87
CA SER A 209 4.04 -14.07 8.08
C SER A 209 2.94 -13.00 8.14
N ILE A 210 3.04 -12.07 9.09
CA ILE A 210 2.10 -10.96 9.30
C ILE A 210 2.80 -9.64 9.00
N LEU A 211 3.94 -9.38 9.64
CA LEU A 211 4.80 -8.22 9.42
C LEU A 211 5.99 -8.67 8.57
N GLU A 212 5.84 -8.59 7.25
CA GLU A 212 6.82 -9.10 6.29
C GLU A 212 8.06 -8.21 6.20
N LYS A 213 7.89 -6.90 6.40
CA LYS A 213 8.96 -5.91 6.38
C LYS A 213 8.66 -4.79 7.37
N LEU A 214 9.65 -4.38 8.16
CA LEU A 214 9.62 -3.16 8.95
C LEU A 214 11.02 -2.54 9.02
N GLU A 215 11.24 -1.49 8.25
CA GLU A 215 12.51 -0.77 8.20
C GLU A 215 12.27 0.69 8.60
N VAL A 216 13.20 1.22 9.41
CA VAL A 216 13.23 2.62 9.81
C VAL A 216 14.56 3.17 9.31
N TYR A 217 14.51 4.32 8.64
CA TYR A 217 15.68 4.95 8.04
C TYR A 217 16.06 6.24 8.77
N GLY A 218 17.33 6.59 8.64
CA GLY A 218 17.88 7.87 9.05
C GLY A 218 17.50 8.99 8.09
N THR A 219 18.23 10.09 8.16
CA THR A 219 17.98 11.27 7.32
C THR A 219 18.32 11.10 5.84
N ASP A 220 19.00 10.01 5.48
CA ASP A 220 19.61 9.77 4.17
C ASP A 220 18.96 8.63 3.37
N TYR A 221 17.87 8.01 3.87
CA TYR A 221 17.17 6.84 3.31
C TYR A 221 18.02 5.57 3.11
N GLU A 222 19.35 5.65 3.15
CA GLU A 222 20.27 4.52 3.03
C GLU A 222 20.62 3.90 4.38
N THR A 223 20.63 4.69 5.46
CA THR A 223 21.04 4.22 6.78
C THR A 223 19.85 3.68 7.57
N LEU A 224 19.86 2.39 7.92
CA LEU A 224 18.89 1.82 8.84
C LEU A 224 19.13 2.31 10.27
N VAL A 225 18.06 2.69 10.96
CA VAL A 225 18.08 3.14 12.35
C VAL A 225 17.28 2.18 13.21
N HIS A 226 17.94 1.64 14.24
CA HIS A 226 17.34 0.72 15.20
C HIS A 226 17.16 1.37 16.57
N GLY A 227 16.26 0.82 17.38
CA GLY A 227 16.08 1.21 18.78
C GLY A 227 15.26 2.48 19.00
N LYS A 228 15.16 3.37 18.00
CA LYS A 228 14.39 4.62 18.06
C LYS A 228 13.06 4.49 17.30
N PRO A 229 11.92 4.89 17.90
CA PRO A 229 10.64 4.85 17.21
C PRO A 229 10.46 6.05 16.27
N VAL A 230 9.76 5.81 15.17
CA VAL A 230 9.09 6.83 14.36
C VAL A 230 7.61 6.81 14.74
N VAL A 231 7.05 7.98 14.97
CA VAL A 231 5.63 8.16 15.27
C VAL A 231 5.03 9.07 14.20
N ALA A 232 3.89 8.65 13.65
CA ALA A 232 3.12 9.44 12.70
C ALA A 232 1.70 9.66 13.23
N ASN A 233 1.20 10.89 13.18
CA ASN A 233 -0.11 11.28 13.73
C ASN A 233 -1.15 11.60 12.64
N PHE A 234 -2.34 10.98 12.71
CA PHE A 234 -3.42 11.19 11.75
C PHE A 234 -4.77 11.44 12.42
N ASP A 235 -5.61 12.26 11.78
CA ASP A 235 -7.05 12.28 12.06
C ASP A 235 -7.64 10.91 11.69
N PHE A 236 -8.28 10.24 12.65
CA PHE A 236 -8.76 8.89 12.42
C PHE A 236 -9.91 8.84 11.40
N ASN A 237 -10.71 9.91 11.23
CA ASN A 237 -11.75 9.93 10.19
C ASN A 237 -11.15 9.96 8.78
N LEU A 238 -9.95 10.51 8.62
CA LEU A 238 -9.19 10.42 7.37
C LEU A 238 -8.57 9.03 7.22
N PHE A 239 -7.89 8.56 8.27
CA PHE A 239 -7.24 7.25 8.24
C PHE A 239 -8.23 6.08 8.04
N ASP A 240 -9.43 6.11 8.64
CA ASP A 240 -10.48 5.09 8.48
C ASP A 240 -10.93 4.92 7.02
N LYS A 241 -10.72 5.92 6.15
CA LYS A 241 -11.14 5.84 4.75
C LYS A 241 -10.42 4.73 3.98
N ILE A 242 -9.19 4.39 4.35
CA ILE A 242 -8.45 3.29 3.71
C ILE A 242 -9.01 1.92 4.11
N ARG A 243 -9.83 1.82 5.17
CA ARG A 243 -10.29 0.54 5.73
C ARG A 243 -11.02 -0.32 4.68
N MET A 244 -11.73 0.30 3.73
CA MET A 244 -12.40 -0.46 2.67
C MET A 244 -11.44 -1.08 1.66
N SER A 245 -10.37 -0.38 1.34
CA SER A 245 -9.28 -0.89 0.52
C SER A 245 -8.49 -1.97 1.27
N VAL A 246 -8.21 -1.76 2.56
CA VAL A 246 -7.51 -2.75 3.41
C VAL A 246 -8.30 -4.05 3.53
N ARG A 247 -9.64 -4.00 3.57
CA ARG A 247 -10.51 -5.19 3.63
C ARG A 247 -10.22 -6.20 2.51
N ILE A 248 -9.90 -5.72 1.32
CA ILE A 248 -9.67 -6.56 0.14
C ILE A 248 -8.18 -6.82 -0.10
N ALA A 249 -7.31 -6.34 0.80
CA ALA A 249 -5.88 -6.41 0.65
C ALA A 249 -5.34 -7.77 1.13
N SER A 250 -4.48 -8.37 0.32
CA SER A 250 -3.59 -9.44 0.80
C SER A 250 -2.47 -8.84 1.66
N LYS A 251 -1.92 -7.70 1.21
CA LYS A 251 -0.82 -6.98 1.86
C LYS A 251 -1.04 -5.48 1.73
N VAL A 252 -0.52 -4.74 2.69
CA VAL A 252 -0.52 -3.29 2.72
C VAL A 252 0.90 -2.81 2.96
N LEU A 253 1.37 -1.92 2.09
CA LEU A 253 2.68 -1.31 2.17
C LEU A 253 2.51 0.15 2.58
N PHE A 254 3.04 0.49 3.75
CA PHE A 254 3.17 1.87 4.21
C PHE A 254 4.57 2.40 3.93
N ARG A 255 4.63 3.62 3.42
CA ARG A 255 5.86 4.42 3.32
C ARG A 255 5.57 5.81 3.80
N MET A 256 6.41 6.33 4.68
CA MET A 256 6.28 7.70 5.14
C MET A 256 7.56 8.47 4.94
N ASP A 257 7.46 9.69 4.43
CA ASP A 257 8.62 10.56 4.24
C ASP A 257 8.89 11.51 5.41
N SER A 258 9.97 12.27 5.27
CA SER A 258 10.38 13.24 6.27
C SER A 258 9.44 14.43 6.41
N TYR A 259 8.61 14.69 5.41
CA TYR A 259 7.67 15.81 5.31
C TYR A 259 6.29 15.50 5.85
N GLY A 260 6.04 14.25 6.25
CA GLY A 260 4.75 13.84 6.79
C GLY A 260 3.81 13.25 5.74
N ASN A 261 4.28 12.97 4.52
CA ASN A 261 3.46 12.29 3.53
C ASN A 261 3.53 10.78 3.75
N LEU A 262 2.37 10.18 3.99
CA LEU A 262 2.18 8.75 4.06
C LEU A 262 1.60 8.25 2.73
N SER A 263 2.31 7.32 2.10
CA SER A 263 1.83 6.54 0.96
C SER A 263 1.45 5.13 1.42
N VAL A 264 0.26 4.69 1.04
CA VAL A 264 -0.32 3.40 1.39
C VAL A 264 -0.66 2.65 0.11
N ASN A 265 0.13 1.63 -0.21
CA ASN A 265 -0.10 0.77 -1.36
C ASN A 265 -0.87 -0.47 -0.92
N ILE A 266 -2.07 -0.64 -1.48
CA ILE A 266 -2.98 -1.74 -1.19
C ILE A 266 -2.82 -2.80 -2.28
N LEU A 267 -2.33 -3.97 -1.87
CA LEU A 267 -2.04 -5.08 -2.78
C LEU A 267 -3.10 -6.17 -2.63
N SER A 268 -3.98 -6.32 -3.61
CA SER A 268 -4.98 -7.39 -3.65
C SER A 268 -4.55 -8.47 -4.64
N GLN A 269 -4.42 -9.71 -4.17
CA GLN A 269 -4.32 -10.88 -5.07
C GLN A 269 -5.74 -11.20 -5.52
N THR A 270 -6.09 -11.05 -6.81
CA THR A 270 -7.32 -11.65 -7.31
C THR A 270 -6.98 -12.98 -7.96
N GLY A 271 -7.35 -14.08 -7.30
CA GLY A 271 -7.01 -15.44 -7.71
C GLY A 271 -7.60 -15.89 -9.05
N ASP A 272 -8.51 -15.11 -9.64
CA ASP A 272 -9.37 -15.54 -10.75
C ASP A 272 -9.22 -14.73 -12.05
N VAL A 273 -8.25 -13.82 -12.15
CA VAL A 273 -7.99 -13.12 -13.43
C VAL A 273 -7.17 -14.06 -14.32
N ILE A 274 -7.85 -14.69 -15.28
CA ILE A 274 -7.22 -15.47 -16.34
C ILE A 274 -6.37 -14.51 -17.17
N VAL A 275 -5.08 -14.45 -16.86
CA VAL A 275 -4.07 -13.80 -17.71
C VAL A 275 -4.02 -14.58 -19.01
N THR A 276 -4.59 -14.03 -20.07
CA THR A 276 -4.44 -14.61 -21.41
C THR A 276 -2.95 -14.63 -21.75
N ASP A 277 -2.49 -15.83 -22.13
CA ASP A 277 -1.09 -16.24 -22.22
C ASP A 277 -0.25 -15.27 -23.10
N THR A 278 0.48 -14.35 -22.47
CA THR A 278 1.32 -13.30 -23.09
C THR A 278 2.53 -13.84 -23.88
N ARG A 279 2.64 -15.16 -24.01
CA ARG A 279 3.76 -15.84 -24.69
C ARG A 279 3.87 -15.53 -26.19
N ALA A 280 2.80 -15.04 -26.83
CA ALA A 280 2.77 -14.75 -28.27
C ALA A 280 3.19 -13.32 -28.66
N MET A 281 3.20 -12.35 -27.74
CA MET A 281 3.43 -10.92 -28.09
C MET A 281 4.80 -10.37 -27.66
N ALA A 282 5.54 -11.05 -26.79
CA ALA A 282 6.87 -10.61 -26.33
C ALA A 282 7.95 -10.58 -27.43
N ASN A 283 7.71 -11.19 -28.60
CA ASN A 283 8.69 -11.24 -29.69
C ASN A 283 8.58 -10.10 -30.73
N ARG A 284 7.64 -9.15 -30.59
CA ARG A 284 7.46 -8.08 -31.60
C ARG A 284 7.76 -6.65 -31.13
N SER A 285 8.02 -6.43 -29.85
CA SER A 285 8.20 -5.09 -29.29
C SER A 285 9.64 -4.85 -28.83
N ARG A 286 10.60 -4.88 -29.77
CA ARG A 286 11.97 -4.39 -29.54
C ARG A 286 12.19 -3.08 -30.31
N SER A 287 11.53 -2.02 -29.88
CA SER A 287 11.94 -0.65 -30.13
C SER A 287 11.04 0.28 -29.32
N PHE A 288 11.59 1.40 -28.86
CA PHE A 288 11.04 2.40 -27.94
C PHE A 288 11.20 2.09 -26.46
N GLY A 289 12.17 2.80 -25.87
CA GLY A 289 12.45 2.79 -24.45
C GLY A 289 11.43 3.62 -23.69
N ASN A 290 10.53 2.92 -22.99
CA ASN A 290 9.98 3.37 -21.72
C ASN A 290 9.89 2.12 -20.83
N ARG A 291 10.46 2.20 -19.63
CA ARG A 291 10.49 1.08 -18.68
C ARG A 291 9.08 0.90 -18.13
N GLN A 292 8.31 -0.01 -18.75
CA GLN A 292 7.03 -0.50 -18.24
C GLN A 292 7.20 -0.99 -16.80
N VAL A 293 6.30 -0.55 -15.93
CA VAL A 293 6.02 -1.19 -14.64
C VAL A 293 5.39 -2.53 -14.95
N GLN A 294 6.19 -3.59 -15.08
CA GLN A 294 5.65 -4.94 -15.17
C GLN A 294 5.18 -5.34 -13.78
N LEU A 295 3.86 -5.38 -13.59
CA LEU A 295 3.24 -5.90 -12.38
C LEU A 295 3.68 -7.38 -12.20
N PRO A 296 4.02 -7.81 -10.97
CA PRO A 296 4.23 -9.22 -10.71
C PRO A 296 2.99 -10.02 -11.12
N ARG A 297 3.18 -11.21 -11.70
CA ARG A 297 2.10 -12.10 -12.18
C ARG A 297 1.02 -12.42 -11.14
N ASP A 298 1.32 -12.20 -9.86
CA ASP A 298 0.45 -12.48 -8.73
C ASP A 298 -0.50 -11.32 -8.35
N TYR A 299 -0.33 -10.14 -8.97
CA TYR A 299 -1.14 -8.93 -8.71
C TYR A 299 -1.83 -8.49 -10.01
N PRO A 300 -3.08 -8.91 -10.20
CA PRO A 300 -3.79 -8.83 -11.47
C PRO A 300 -4.25 -7.40 -11.69
N GLY A 301 -3.42 -6.60 -12.34
CA GLY A 301 -3.76 -5.33 -13.00
C GLY A 301 -4.41 -4.22 -12.16
N ILE A 302 -4.84 -4.47 -10.92
CA ILE A 302 -5.56 -3.57 -10.04
C ILE A 302 -4.59 -3.08 -8.98
N VAL A 303 -4.33 -1.78 -8.96
CA VAL A 303 -3.46 -1.15 -7.96
C VAL A 303 -4.24 -0.05 -7.27
N VAL A 304 -4.27 -0.07 -5.94
CA VAL A 304 -4.86 1.01 -5.14
C VAL A 304 -3.75 1.67 -4.34
N GLU A 305 -3.58 2.96 -4.58
CA GLU A 305 -2.64 3.82 -3.85
C GLU A 305 -3.42 4.90 -3.11
N VAL A 306 -3.08 5.10 -1.84
CA VAL A 306 -3.62 6.18 -1.03
C VAL A 306 -2.51 7.03 -0.46
N ASN A 307 -2.56 8.33 -0.70
CA ASN A 307 -1.62 9.29 -0.14
C ASN A 307 -2.35 10.18 0.88
N LEU A 308 -1.74 10.42 2.04
CA LEU A 308 -2.31 11.15 3.16
C LEU A 308 -1.23 11.99 3.85
N ILE A 309 -1.57 13.22 4.22
CA ILE A 309 -0.69 14.10 5.01
C ILE A 309 -0.91 13.88 6.51
N GLU A 310 0.21 13.81 7.24
CA GLU A 310 0.28 13.81 8.70
C GLU A 310 -0.33 15.10 9.29
N LYS A 311 -0.97 14.98 10.45
CA LYS A 311 -1.45 16.15 11.19
C LYS A 311 -0.28 16.87 11.87
N ASP A 312 -0.14 18.16 11.61
CA ASP A 312 0.81 19.06 12.29
C ASP A 312 0.42 19.27 13.76
N HIS A 313 0.78 18.33 14.63
CA HIS A 313 1.08 18.55 16.05
C HIS A 313 1.49 17.23 16.71
N TYR A 314 2.77 17.12 17.01
CA TYR A 314 3.30 16.14 17.94
C TYR A 314 4.12 16.89 18.97
N ASP A 315 3.48 17.29 20.07
CA ASP A 315 4.19 17.95 21.16
C ASP A 315 4.99 16.95 22.00
N GLU A 316 6.03 17.44 22.67
CA GLU A 316 6.93 16.60 23.47
C GLU A 316 6.19 15.88 24.62
N ALA A 317 5.08 16.46 25.09
CA ALA A 317 4.22 15.85 26.10
C ALA A 317 3.51 14.59 25.57
N SER A 318 2.90 14.68 24.38
CA SER A 318 2.30 13.53 23.69
C SER A 318 3.34 12.46 23.38
N ALA A 319 4.56 12.87 23.05
CA ALA A 319 5.66 11.94 22.81
C ALA A 319 5.98 11.09 24.05
N ARG A 320 6.16 11.74 25.21
CA ARG A 320 6.43 11.05 26.48
C ARG A 320 5.27 10.16 26.92
N GLU A 321 4.04 10.61 26.72
CA GLU A 321 2.83 9.83 27.03
C GLU A 321 2.78 8.54 26.20
N LEU A 322 3.08 8.66 24.90
CA LEU A 322 3.08 7.54 23.96
C LEU A 322 4.23 6.56 24.24
N GLU A 323 5.43 7.06 24.52
CA GLU A 323 6.58 6.24 24.92
C GLU A 323 6.28 5.46 26.21
N SER A 324 5.76 6.14 27.23
CA SER A 324 5.33 5.51 28.49
C SER A 324 4.30 4.41 28.25
N LEU A 325 3.30 4.69 27.40
CA LEU A 325 2.30 3.69 27.01
C LEU A 325 2.95 2.49 26.31
N MET A 326 3.97 2.66 25.48
CA MET A 326 4.63 1.54 24.80
C MET A 326 5.52 0.69 25.73
N GLU A 327 5.96 1.27 26.85
CA GLU A 327 6.73 0.60 27.91
C GLU A 327 5.85 -0.20 28.90
N THR A 328 4.53 -0.01 28.92
CA THR A 328 3.64 -0.83 29.76
C THR A 328 3.29 -2.17 29.10
N ASN A 329 3.04 -3.19 29.92
CA ASN A 329 2.48 -4.47 29.49
C ASN A 329 0.94 -4.39 29.34
N GLU A 330 0.30 -5.49 28.96
CA GLU A 330 -1.17 -5.57 28.78
C GLU A 330 -1.97 -5.29 30.06
N LEU A 331 -1.34 -5.46 31.23
CA LEU A 331 -1.92 -5.19 32.55
C LEU A 331 -1.64 -3.74 33.02
N GLY A 332 -0.96 -2.93 32.22
CA GLY A 332 -0.59 -1.55 32.56
C GLY A 332 0.64 -1.43 33.47
N GLU A 333 1.35 -2.52 33.74
CA GLU A 333 2.57 -2.49 34.56
C GLU A 333 3.79 -2.15 33.69
N PRO A 334 4.79 -1.44 34.24
CA PRO A 334 6.01 -1.12 33.51
C PRO A 334 6.80 -2.39 33.17
N LYS A 335 7.31 -2.49 31.94
CA LYS A 335 8.21 -3.57 31.53
C LYS A 335 9.46 -3.58 32.43
N ARG A 336 9.68 -4.68 33.14
CA ARG A 336 10.93 -4.93 33.88
C ARG A 336 12.07 -5.08 32.88
N THR A 337 12.79 -4.01 32.59
CA THR A 337 14.04 -4.10 31.85
C THR A 337 15.05 -4.83 32.72
N SER A 338 15.46 -6.03 32.30
CA SER A 338 16.61 -6.73 32.86
C SER A 338 17.89 -5.97 32.44
N ARG A 339 18.16 -4.83 33.08
CA ARG A 339 19.46 -4.17 32.99
C ARG A 339 20.51 -5.15 33.45
N LYS A 340 21.23 -5.80 32.52
CA LYS A 340 22.52 -6.42 32.80
C LYS A 340 23.41 -5.31 33.37
N ARG A 341 23.62 -5.33 34.69
CA ARG A 341 24.56 -4.42 35.34
C ARG A 341 25.96 -4.69 34.76
N PRO A 342 26.78 -3.65 34.50
CA PRO A 342 28.19 -3.86 34.24
C PRO A 342 28.78 -4.60 35.45
N ARG A 343 29.55 -5.66 35.20
CA ARG A 343 30.34 -6.31 36.26
C ARG A 343 31.35 -5.28 36.75
N GLU A 344 31.18 -4.79 37.98
CA GLU A 344 32.25 -4.12 38.71
C GLU A 344 33.33 -5.17 39.01
N ASP A 345 34.55 -4.89 38.54
CA ASP A 345 35.76 -5.62 38.91
C ASP A 345 35.98 -5.47 40.42
N VAL A 346 35.73 -6.55 41.17
CA VAL A 346 36.12 -6.66 42.57
C VAL A 346 37.39 -7.49 42.65
N ASP A 347 38.46 -6.77 42.93
CA ASP A 347 39.82 -7.23 43.23
C ASP A 347 39.84 -7.94 44.60
N ILE A 348 40.09 -9.26 44.65
CA ILE A 348 40.44 -9.97 45.90
C ILE A 348 41.54 -11.02 45.64
N ARG A 349 42.59 -10.87 46.47
CA ARG A 349 43.82 -11.66 46.57
C ARG A 349 43.59 -13.13 46.98
N GLN A 350 44.51 -13.98 46.52
CA GLN A 350 44.92 -15.32 47.03
C GLN A 350 45.02 -15.41 48.58
N PRO A 351 44.99 -16.61 49.24
CA PRO A 351 45.90 -17.74 48.91
C PRO A 351 45.50 -19.21 49.27
N THR A 352 46.44 -20.10 48.87
CA THR A 352 46.87 -21.43 49.41
C THR A 352 46.12 -22.76 49.13
N SER A 353 46.77 -23.58 48.29
CA SER A 353 47.20 -25.01 48.43
C SER A 353 46.27 -26.08 49.05
N ASP A 354 45.88 -27.07 48.23
CA ASP A 354 46.45 -28.44 48.15
C ASP A 354 45.42 -29.54 47.81
N SER A 355 45.84 -30.38 46.83
CA SER A 355 45.51 -31.79 46.56
C SER A 355 44.06 -32.31 46.69
N ASP A 356 43.48 -32.83 45.61
CA ASP A 356 43.50 -34.29 45.34
C ASP A 356 42.92 -34.71 43.98
N MET A 357 43.36 -35.89 43.56
CA MET A 357 43.28 -36.55 42.25
C MET A 357 41.88 -37.03 41.78
N ALA A 358 41.87 -37.41 40.49
CA ALA A 358 41.06 -38.46 39.80
C ALA A 358 40.08 -37.88 38.76
N SER A 359 40.46 -37.83 37.47
CA SER A 359 40.30 -38.87 36.44
C SER A 359 38.85 -39.13 35.99
N HIS A 360 38.44 -38.64 34.82
CA HIS A 360 38.27 -39.51 33.64
C HIS A 360 37.89 -38.68 32.39
N VAL A 361 38.63 -38.99 31.33
CA VAL A 361 38.42 -38.62 29.93
C VAL A 361 37.48 -39.66 29.33
N ASP A 362 36.53 -39.26 28.47
CA ASP A 362 36.44 -39.83 27.11
C ASP A 362 35.54 -39.08 26.12
N MET A 363 36.18 -38.77 24.99
CA MET A 363 35.78 -38.76 23.57
C MET A 363 34.40 -38.24 23.17
N GLN A 364 34.30 -37.13 22.40
CA GLN A 364 34.52 -37.06 20.95
C GLN A 364 33.84 -38.17 20.14
N GLU A 365 32.69 -37.84 19.55
CA GLU A 365 32.32 -38.33 18.22
C GLU A 365 31.78 -37.17 17.37
N SER A 366 32.62 -36.75 16.44
CA SER A 366 32.28 -35.95 15.28
C SER A 366 31.55 -36.81 14.26
N ASN A 367 30.40 -36.36 13.74
CA ASN A 367 30.02 -36.74 12.39
C ASN A 367 29.25 -35.61 11.70
N GLY A 368 29.96 -34.90 10.83
CA GLY A 368 29.39 -33.94 9.92
C GLY A 368 28.72 -34.64 8.74
N LYS A 369 27.51 -34.19 8.37
CA LYS A 369 27.01 -34.28 7.01
C LYS A 369 26.37 -32.95 6.63
N ASN A 370 27.15 -32.18 5.89
CA ASN A 370 26.71 -31.10 5.03
C ASN A 370 25.54 -31.56 4.14
N LYS A 371 24.44 -30.81 4.16
CA LYS A 371 23.57 -30.60 3.00
C LYS A 371 22.93 -29.21 3.13
N SER A 372 23.46 -28.27 2.36
CA SER A 372 22.79 -27.05 1.99
C SER A 372 21.51 -27.37 1.21
N PRO A 373 20.51 -26.50 1.32
CA PRO A 373 19.84 -26.01 0.13
C PRO A 373 20.00 -24.50 0.06
N SER A 374 20.73 -24.08 -0.97
CA SER A 374 20.63 -22.73 -1.53
C SER A 374 19.18 -22.51 -1.98
N SER A 375 18.47 -21.60 -1.31
CA SER A 375 17.31 -20.93 -1.87
C SER A 375 17.54 -19.43 -1.76
N THR A 376 18.32 -18.91 -2.70
CA THR A 376 18.30 -17.50 -3.08
C THR A 376 16.92 -17.19 -3.64
N ASN A 377 15.96 -16.87 -2.76
CA ASN A 377 14.79 -16.10 -3.14
C ASN A 377 15.20 -14.62 -3.04
N GLU A 378 15.97 -14.18 -4.02
CA GLU A 378 16.10 -12.76 -4.31
C GLU A 378 14.71 -12.26 -4.73
N LEU A 379 14.03 -11.60 -3.80
CA LEU A 379 12.89 -10.75 -4.11
C LEU A 379 13.37 -9.64 -5.06
N PRO A 380 12.65 -9.34 -6.15
CA PRO A 380 13.10 -8.35 -7.12
C PRO A 380 13.21 -6.96 -6.49
N LEU A 381 14.44 -6.44 -6.48
CA LEU A 381 14.75 -5.04 -6.22
C LEU A 381 14.01 -4.16 -7.23
N PHE A 382 13.06 -3.34 -6.75
CA PHE A 382 12.39 -2.37 -7.60
C PHE A 382 12.84 -0.94 -7.31
N PHE A 383 13.33 -0.31 -8.38
CA PHE A 383 13.70 1.09 -8.65
C PHE A 383 15.06 1.61 -8.19
N ASN A 384 15.97 1.68 -9.19
CA ASN A 384 17.15 2.52 -9.22
C ASN A 384 17.08 3.36 -10.52
N ARG A 385 17.01 4.69 -10.42
CA ARG A 385 17.39 5.63 -11.48
C ARG A 385 17.89 6.94 -10.85
N LYS A 386 19.22 7.08 -10.81
CA LYS A 386 19.91 8.36 -10.79
C LYS A 386 19.52 9.15 -12.06
N THR A 387 18.94 10.32 -11.90
CA THR A 387 18.92 11.34 -12.95
C THR A 387 20.25 12.09 -12.91
N ASN A 388 21.15 11.77 -13.84
CA ASN A 388 22.30 12.61 -14.11
C ASN A 388 21.81 13.90 -14.79
N CYS A 389 21.82 15.01 -14.07
CA CYS A 389 21.77 16.34 -14.65
C CYS A 389 23.12 16.65 -15.32
N ILE A 390 23.10 16.85 -16.64
CA ILE A 390 24.21 17.50 -17.36
C ILE A 390 23.90 19.01 -17.37
N PRO A 391 24.85 19.88 -16.99
CA PRO A 391 24.64 21.32 -17.02
C PRO A 391 24.83 21.85 -18.44
N HIS A 392 23.85 22.58 -18.98
CA HIS A 392 24.08 23.43 -20.13
C HIS A 392 24.64 24.77 -19.66
N ILE A 393 25.94 24.93 -19.87
CA ILE A 393 26.61 26.22 -20.02
C ILE A 393 26.33 26.68 -21.46
N MET A 394 25.58 27.77 -21.62
CA MET A 394 25.95 29.05 -22.24
C MET A 394 24.71 29.83 -22.65
#